data_AF-A0A1S5Y278-F1
#
_entry.id   AF-A0A1S5Y278-F1
#
_cell.length_a   1.000
_cell.length_b   1.000
_cell.length_c   1.000
_cell.angle_alpha   90.00
_cell.angle_beta   90.00
_cell.angle_gamma   90.00
#
_symmetry.space_group_name_H-M   'P 1'
#
loop_
_entity.id
_entity.type
_entity.pdbx_description
1 polymer ?
#
loop_
_entity_poly.entity_id
_entity_poly.type
_entity_poly.pdbx_seq_one_letter_code
_entity_poly.pdbx_strand_id
1 'polypeptide(L)'
;MRRRARGAGRARGFTLLEVVLALALAGLVVSGVFSLLLMMQRQGKVSGAILNDAVGGFRAQMAIRRAFQTMVAGKPLPLDKKEDGADAALDPSLEGLRESLEGLVGADDAAAILRGEASGETLPRFQLSWDADPSGMILPLVEVVVRESPVPVDLAAMGDAEREMTLRDSAAESFRGLFEVVPEEGPLDADAPEVWTIRWTPIDPPMRPMTLIRGVKPESVMWSVLPLKRDPNAKDPWVDNLASYLAEDFPMAVRLVFETESGTRVDWVFEVAVAEEA
;
A
#
# COMPACT_ATOMS: atom_id res chain seq x y z
N MET A 1 69.18 41.83 -59.52
CA MET A 1 69.04 40.47 -58.94
C MET A 1 68.93 40.58 -57.41
N ARG A 2 67.75 40.32 -56.83
CA ARG A 2 67.50 40.39 -55.38
C ARG A 2 67.69 38.99 -54.75
N ARG A 3 68.70 38.82 -53.89
CA ARG A 3 68.87 37.61 -53.07
C ARG A 3 67.84 37.63 -51.94
N ARG A 4 66.82 36.76 -52.01
CA ARG A 4 65.92 36.46 -50.88
C ARG A 4 66.68 35.61 -49.87
N ALA A 5 66.96 36.18 -48.70
CA ALA A 5 67.39 35.41 -47.54
C ALA A 5 66.22 34.54 -47.07
N ARG A 6 66.34 33.22 -47.27
CA ARG A 6 65.47 32.24 -46.61
C ARG A 6 65.90 32.17 -45.15
N GLY A 7 65.13 32.81 -44.27
CA GLY A 7 65.23 32.58 -42.84
C GLY A 7 64.86 31.13 -42.57
N ALA A 8 65.87 30.32 -42.22
CA ALA A 8 65.66 29.00 -41.66
C ALA A 8 65.03 29.20 -40.27
N GLY A 9 63.70 29.13 -40.20
CA GLY A 9 62.99 29.05 -38.94
C GLY A 9 63.47 27.80 -38.21
N ARG A 10 64.29 27.97 -37.17
CA ARG A 10 64.62 26.91 -36.22
C ARG A 10 63.31 26.39 -35.66
N ALA A 11 62.89 25.20 -36.08
CA ALA A 11 61.85 24.45 -35.40
C ALA A 11 62.33 24.21 -33.97
N ARG A 12 61.81 24.97 -33.01
CA ARG A 12 62.03 24.72 -31.59
C ARG A 12 61.31 23.41 -31.28
N GLY A 13 62.07 22.33 -31.15
CA GLY A 13 61.55 21.05 -30.69
C GLY A 13 61.00 21.21 -29.28
N PHE A 14 59.85 20.59 -29.02
CA PHE A 14 59.26 20.55 -27.69
C PHE A 14 60.23 19.89 -26.71
N THR A 15 60.37 20.49 -25.54
CA THR A 15 61.13 19.91 -24.44
C THR A 15 60.34 18.75 -23.83
N LEU A 16 61.03 17.75 -23.28
CA LEU A 16 60.39 16.59 -22.64
C LEU A 16 59.43 17.01 -21.51
N LEU A 17 59.74 18.12 -20.83
CA LEU A 17 58.89 18.74 -19.81
C LEU A 17 57.55 19.22 -20.39
N GLU A 18 57.55 19.88 -21.56
CA GLU A 18 56.33 20.35 -22.21
C GLU A 18 55.44 19.18 -22.65
N VAL A 19 56.04 18.08 -23.11
CA VAL A 19 55.27 16.87 -23.47
C VAL A 19 54.62 16.24 -22.24
N VAL A 20 55.36 16.12 -21.13
CA VAL A 20 54.81 15.59 -19.87
C VAL A 20 53.70 16.48 -19.33
N LEU A 21 53.87 17.81 -19.37
CA LEU A 21 52.86 18.76 -18.96
C LEU A 21 51.61 18.68 -19.86
N ALA A 22 51.79 18.57 -21.17
CA ALA A 22 50.69 18.44 -22.11
C ALA A 22 49.89 17.14 -21.86
N LEU A 23 50.59 16.03 -21.60
CA LEU A 23 49.96 14.76 -21.23
C LEU A 23 49.21 14.84 -19.89
N ALA A 24 49.79 15.49 -18.88
CA ALA A 24 49.14 15.67 -17.58
C ALA A 24 47.87 16.51 -17.71
N LEU A 25 47.92 17.62 -18.45
CA LEU A 25 46.75 18.47 -18.72
C LEU A 25 45.69 17.73 -19.53
N ALA A 26 46.09 16.99 -20.57
CA ALA A 26 45.18 16.17 -21.35
C ALA A 26 44.49 15.10 -20.48
N GLY A 27 45.24 14.43 -19.60
CA GLY A 27 44.69 13.46 -18.65
C GLY A 27 43.69 14.07 -17.68
N LEU A 28 43.96 15.28 -17.17
CA LEU A 28 43.06 15.99 -16.26
C LEU A 28 41.75 16.39 -16.96
N VAL A 29 41.82 16.86 -18.21
CA VAL A 29 40.62 17.18 -19.02
C VAL A 29 39.80 15.93 -19.29
N VAL A 30 40.43 14.82 -19.72
CA VAL A 30 39.72 13.56 -19.98
C VAL A 30 39.06 13.01 -18.70
N SER A 31 39.78 13.04 -17.57
CA SER A 31 39.24 12.64 -16.27
C SER A 31 38.05 13.51 -15.83
N GLY A 32 38.14 14.82 -16.05
CA GLY A 32 37.06 15.77 -15.78
C GLY A 32 35.80 15.47 -16.61
N VAL A 33 35.96 15.26 -17.92
CA VAL A 33 34.85 14.89 -18.81
C VAL A 33 34.24 13.55 -18.42
N PHE A 34 35.07 12.56 -18.07
CA PHE A 34 34.59 11.25 -17.64
C PHE A 34 33.80 11.32 -16.33
N SER A 35 34.27 12.14 -15.37
CA SER A 35 33.58 12.39 -14.10
C SER A 35 32.22 13.06 -14.32
N LEU A 36 32.13 14.03 -15.23
CA LEU A 36 30.88 14.67 -15.62
C LEU A 36 29.91 13.68 -16.25
N LEU A 37 30.38 12.81 -17.15
CA LEU A 37 29.55 11.78 -17.78
C LEU A 37 29.01 10.78 -16.75
N LEU A 38 29.83 10.34 -15.80
CA LEU A 38 29.38 9.47 -14.70
C LEU A 38 28.33 10.15 -13.81
N MET A 39 28.52 11.45 -13.52
CA MET A 39 27.57 12.23 -12.75
C MET A 39 26.24 12.40 -13.48
N MET A 40 26.27 12.68 -14.80
CA MET A 40 25.08 12.76 -15.64
C MET A 40 24.34 11.41 -15.73
N GLN A 41 25.07 10.29 -15.86
CA GLN A 41 24.47 8.96 -15.86
C GLN A 41 23.80 8.62 -14.53
N ARG A 42 24.45 8.96 -13.40
CA ARG A 42 23.84 8.79 -12.07
C ARG A 42 22.59 9.66 -11.92
N GLN A 43 22.65 10.92 -12.35
CA GLN A 43 21.51 11.82 -12.30
C GLN A 43 20.36 11.31 -13.17
N GLY A 44 20.63 10.79 -14.37
CA GLY A 44 19.61 10.19 -15.23
C GLY A 44 18.92 8.96 -14.60
N LYS A 45 19.69 8.10 -13.92
CA LYS A 45 19.12 6.95 -13.17
C LYS A 45 18.24 7.41 -12.01
N VAL A 46 18.69 8.38 -11.23
CA VAL A 46 17.93 8.93 -10.09
C VAL A 46 16.66 9.63 -10.57
N SER A 47 16.74 10.47 -11.62
CA SER A 47 15.56 11.12 -12.21
C SER A 47 14.57 10.12 -12.81
N GLY A 48 15.06 9.04 -13.42
CA GLY A 48 14.22 7.95 -13.92
C GLY A 48 13.49 7.21 -12.80
N ALA A 49 14.19 6.90 -11.71
CA ALA A 49 13.59 6.27 -10.53
C ALA A 49 12.51 7.17 -9.90
N ILE A 50 12.83 8.45 -9.66
CA ILE A 50 11.86 9.43 -9.11
C ILE A 50 10.63 9.56 -10.01
N LEU A 51 10.80 9.59 -11.33
CA LEU A 51 9.67 9.69 -12.26
C LEU A 51 8.79 8.43 -12.23
N ASN A 52 9.41 7.24 -12.18
CA ASN A 52 8.68 5.99 -12.04
C ASN A 52 7.92 5.93 -10.72
N ASP A 53 8.54 6.36 -9.62
CA ASP A 53 7.91 6.46 -8.30
C ASP A 53 6.75 7.46 -8.32
N ALA A 54 6.89 8.60 -9.01
CA ALA A 54 5.82 9.58 -9.13
C ALA A 54 4.62 9.04 -9.94
N VAL A 55 4.87 8.33 -11.04
CA VAL A 55 3.80 7.71 -11.85
C VAL A 55 3.11 6.58 -11.09
N GLY A 56 3.89 5.71 -10.42
CA GLY A 56 3.36 4.66 -9.56
C GLY A 56 2.54 5.23 -8.39
N GLY A 57 3.10 6.25 -7.73
CA GLY A 57 2.45 6.97 -6.64
C GLY A 57 1.12 7.61 -7.06
N PHE A 58 1.04 8.23 -8.23
CA PHE A 58 -0.22 8.79 -8.71
C PHE A 58 -1.30 7.72 -8.94
N ARG A 59 -0.92 6.57 -9.52
CA ARG A 59 -1.86 5.44 -9.72
C ARG A 59 -2.33 4.87 -8.38
N ALA A 60 -1.41 4.67 -7.45
CA ALA A 60 -1.71 4.21 -6.10
C ALA A 60 -2.64 5.18 -5.37
N GLN A 61 -2.37 6.48 -5.43
CA GLN A 61 -3.19 7.51 -4.83
C GLN A 61 -4.62 7.45 -5.37
N MET A 62 -4.79 7.31 -6.69
CA MET A 62 -6.11 7.22 -7.31
C MET A 62 -6.85 5.93 -6.92
N ALA A 63 -6.15 4.80 -6.82
CA ALA A 63 -6.74 3.53 -6.39
C ALA A 63 -7.20 3.59 -4.92
N ILE A 64 -6.33 4.06 -4.02
CA ILE A 64 -6.63 4.18 -2.59
C ILE A 64 -7.75 5.20 -2.36
N ARG A 65 -7.70 6.35 -3.05
CA ARG A 65 -8.77 7.34 -3.01
C ARG A 65 -10.10 6.75 -3.45
N ARG A 66 -10.11 6.00 -4.56
CA ARG A 66 -11.33 5.35 -5.06
C ARG A 66 -11.89 4.36 -4.02
N ALA A 67 -11.02 3.59 -3.37
CA ALA A 67 -11.42 2.67 -2.31
C ALA A 67 -12.20 3.40 -1.21
N PHE A 68 -11.61 4.45 -0.63
CA PHE A 68 -12.23 5.19 0.47
C PHE A 68 -13.44 6.04 0.07
N GLN A 69 -13.55 6.42 -1.21
CA GLN A 69 -14.71 7.14 -1.74
C GLN A 69 -15.88 6.23 -2.10
N THR A 70 -15.64 4.93 -2.26
CA THR A 70 -16.66 3.94 -2.65
C THR A 70 -16.93 2.95 -1.52
N MET A 71 -16.56 3.28 -0.28
CA MET A 71 -16.87 2.43 0.86
C MET A 71 -18.38 2.30 1.05
N VAL A 72 -18.81 1.07 1.28
CA VAL A 72 -20.23 0.74 1.38
C VAL A 72 -20.65 0.71 2.84
N ALA A 73 -21.50 1.66 3.22
CA ALA A 73 -22.31 1.58 4.43
C ALA A 73 -23.47 0.63 4.18
N GLY A 74 -23.22 -0.68 4.28
CA GLY A 74 -24.34 -1.60 4.09
C GLY A 74 -25.26 -1.60 5.31
N LYS A 75 -26.51 -1.94 5.06
CA LYS A 75 -27.43 -2.45 6.09
C LYS A 75 -26.80 -3.68 6.75
N PRO A 76 -27.10 -3.96 8.04
CA PRO A 76 -26.71 -5.23 8.65
C PRO A 76 -27.13 -6.37 7.72
N LEU A 77 -26.23 -7.32 7.47
CA LEU A 77 -26.54 -8.52 6.70
C LEU A 77 -27.87 -9.07 7.23
N PRO A 78 -28.86 -9.36 6.38
CA PRO A 78 -30.05 -10.04 6.86
C PRO A 78 -29.55 -11.33 7.51
N LEU A 79 -29.78 -11.45 8.82
CA LEU A 79 -29.66 -12.72 9.54
C LEU A 79 -30.30 -13.76 8.63
N ASP A 80 -29.56 -14.81 8.28
CA ASP A 80 -30.16 -16.00 7.72
C ASP A 80 -31.22 -16.43 8.74
N LYS A 81 -32.47 -16.04 8.45
CA LYS A 81 -33.62 -16.61 9.13
C LYS A 81 -33.59 -18.06 8.71
N LYS A 82 -32.98 -18.90 9.55
CA LYS A 82 -33.30 -20.31 9.57
C LYS A 82 -34.82 -20.38 9.63
N GLU A 83 -35.41 -20.82 8.52
CA GLU A 83 -36.80 -21.21 8.47
C GLU A 83 -37.08 -22.17 9.63
N ASP A 84 -38.24 -21.94 10.23
CA ASP A 84 -38.74 -22.60 11.43
C ASP A 84 -38.55 -24.12 11.43
N GLY A 85 -38.12 -24.65 12.58
CA GLY A 85 -38.30 -26.07 12.85
C GLY A 85 -37.43 -26.62 13.98
N ALA A 86 -37.91 -26.47 15.22
CA ALA A 86 -38.03 -27.53 16.23
C ALA A 86 -37.80 -26.98 17.65
N ASP A 87 -38.82 -27.19 18.49
CA ASP A 87 -38.70 -27.25 19.94
C ASP A 87 -37.56 -28.22 20.31
N ALA A 88 -36.36 -27.68 20.58
CA ALA A 88 -35.28 -28.41 21.19
C ALA A 88 -35.18 -27.94 22.64
N ALA A 89 -35.62 -28.80 23.54
CA ALA A 89 -35.46 -28.63 24.98
C ALA A 89 -34.02 -28.23 25.32
N LEU A 90 -33.87 -27.13 26.06
CA LEU A 90 -32.59 -26.64 26.59
C LEU A 90 -31.91 -27.74 27.41
N ASP A 91 -30.71 -28.11 26.98
CA ASP A 91 -29.83 -29.07 27.64
C ASP A 91 -29.39 -28.49 29.01
N PRO A 92 -29.62 -29.17 30.15
CA PRO A 92 -29.31 -28.65 31.50
C PRO A 92 -27.83 -28.36 31.76
N SER A 93 -26.92 -28.65 30.83
CA SER A 93 -25.50 -28.24 30.91
C SER A 93 -25.25 -26.78 30.48
N LEU A 94 -26.19 -26.14 29.78
CA LEU A 94 -26.04 -24.75 29.31
C LEU A 94 -26.39 -23.71 30.37
N GLU A 95 -27.16 -24.09 31.37
CA GLU A 95 -27.64 -23.17 32.42
C GLU A 95 -26.51 -22.78 33.39
N GLY A 96 -25.57 -23.70 33.68
CA GLY A 96 -24.36 -23.39 34.44
C GLY A 96 -23.32 -22.55 33.67
N LEU A 97 -23.29 -22.68 32.33
CA LEU A 97 -22.48 -21.84 31.45
C LEU A 97 -23.06 -20.42 31.35
N ARG A 98 -24.39 -20.32 31.32
CA ARG A 98 -25.12 -19.06 31.37
C ARG A 98 -24.82 -18.26 32.61
N GLU A 99 -24.97 -18.86 33.79
CA GLU A 99 -24.72 -18.18 35.06
C GLU A 99 -23.27 -17.68 35.19
N SER A 100 -22.30 -18.42 34.62
CA SER A 100 -20.89 -18.00 34.55
C SER A 100 -20.65 -16.84 33.57
N LEU A 101 -21.32 -16.83 32.42
CA LEU A 101 -21.22 -15.77 31.40
C LEU A 101 -21.95 -14.48 31.81
N GLU A 102 -23.12 -14.60 32.44
CA GLU A 102 -23.92 -13.47 32.92
C GLU A 102 -23.16 -12.64 33.96
N GLY A 103 -22.29 -13.28 34.76
CA GLY A 103 -21.39 -12.59 35.69
C GLY A 103 -20.21 -11.85 35.04
N LEU A 104 -19.87 -12.15 33.79
CA LEU A 104 -18.70 -11.64 33.06
C LEU A 104 -19.05 -10.56 32.03
N VAL A 105 -20.16 -10.73 31.32
CA VAL A 105 -20.58 -9.86 30.21
C VAL A 105 -22.01 -9.31 30.38
N GLY A 106 -22.72 -9.72 31.43
CA GLY A 106 -24.10 -9.30 31.67
C GLY A 106 -25.14 -10.23 31.02
N ALA A 107 -26.39 -10.13 31.50
CA ALA A 107 -27.47 -11.06 31.19
C ALA A 107 -27.87 -11.08 29.70
N ASP A 108 -27.88 -9.91 29.07
CA ASP A 108 -28.28 -9.76 27.67
C ASP A 108 -27.22 -10.32 26.70
N ASP A 109 -25.94 -10.10 27.01
CA ASP A 109 -24.82 -10.57 26.18
C ASP A 109 -24.56 -12.08 26.33
N ALA A 110 -24.71 -12.63 27.54
CA ALA A 110 -24.62 -14.06 27.77
C ALA A 110 -25.76 -14.84 27.07
N ALA A 111 -26.97 -14.27 27.06
CA ALA A 111 -28.11 -14.85 26.37
C ALA A 111 -27.98 -14.78 24.83
N ALA A 112 -27.22 -13.83 24.29
CA ALA A 112 -26.88 -13.75 22.87
C ALA A 112 -25.82 -14.80 22.49
N ILE A 113 -24.79 -15.00 23.33
CA ILE A 113 -23.73 -15.99 23.12
C ILE A 113 -24.29 -17.43 23.10
N LEU A 114 -25.22 -17.75 24.02
CA LEU A 114 -25.76 -19.11 24.17
C LEU A 114 -26.82 -19.50 23.14
N ARG A 115 -27.47 -18.53 22.49
CA ARG A 115 -28.46 -18.78 21.42
C ARG A 115 -27.85 -19.25 20.11
N GLY A 116 -26.52 -19.35 20.02
CA GLY A 116 -25.84 -19.68 18.76
C GLY A 116 -25.97 -18.57 17.71
N GLU A 117 -26.34 -17.34 18.12
CA GLU A 117 -26.19 -16.13 17.29
C GLU A 117 -24.71 -15.74 17.15
N ALA A 118 -23.82 -16.34 17.95
CA ALA A 118 -22.38 -16.15 17.92
C ALA A 118 -21.61 -17.11 16.98
N SER A 119 -22.21 -17.55 15.85
CA SER A 119 -21.44 -18.17 14.75
C SER A 119 -21.78 -17.59 13.36
N GLY A 120 -22.07 -16.30 13.30
CA GLY A 120 -22.18 -15.51 12.07
C GLY A 120 -21.48 -14.17 12.28
N GLU A 121 -20.15 -14.21 12.45
CA GLU A 121 -19.31 -13.04 12.72
C GLU A 121 -19.61 -11.91 11.71
N THR A 122 -20.27 -10.84 12.15
CA THR A 122 -20.31 -9.58 11.40
C THR A 122 -18.89 -9.04 11.33
N LEU A 123 -18.22 -9.34 10.23
CA LEU A 123 -16.87 -8.86 9.98
C LEU A 123 -16.90 -7.32 9.80
N PRO A 124 -15.88 -6.60 10.29
CA PRO A 124 -15.84 -5.16 10.17
C PRO A 124 -15.78 -4.74 8.71
N ARG A 125 -16.49 -3.66 8.38
CA ARG A 125 -16.53 -3.10 7.01
C ARG A 125 -15.34 -2.19 6.73
N PHE A 126 -14.79 -1.64 7.80
CA PHE A 126 -13.49 -0.97 7.83
C PHE A 126 -12.75 -1.44 9.08
N GLN A 127 -11.49 -1.82 8.93
CA GLN A 127 -10.61 -2.11 10.05
C GLN A 127 -9.21 -1.59 9.74
N LEU A 128 -8.72 -0.69 10.58
CA LEU A 128 -7.30 -0.40 10.71
C LEU A 128 -6.79 -1.15 11.93
N SER A 129 -5.86 -2.07 11.69
CA SER A 129 -5.18 -2.84 12.72
C SER A 129 -3.71 -3.01 12.39
N TRP A 130 -2.97 -3.55 13.35
CA TRP A 130 -1.58 -3.92 13.18
C TRP A 130 -1.46 -5.42 13.36
N ASP A 131 -0.89 -6.10 12.39
CA ASP A 131 -0.68 -7.55 12.46
C ASP A 131 0.81 -7.88 12.34
N ALA A 132 1.21 -8.98 12.96
CA ALA A 132 2.57 -9.48 12.85
C ALA A 132 2.72 -10.28 11.55
N ASP A 133 3.55 -9.77 10.64
CA ASP A 133 4.00 -10.53 9.47
C ASP A 133 4.80 -11.78 9.92
N PRO A 134 4.95 -12.85 9.10
CA PRO A 134 5.70 -14.05 9.48
C PRO A 134 7.16 -13.80 9.91
N SER A 135 7.71 -12.63 9.57
CA SER A 135 9.01 -12.12 10.03
C SER A 135 9.02 -11.59 11.48
N GLY A 136 7.85 -11.45 12.12
CA GLY A 136 7.68 -10.86 13.45
C GLY A 136 7.57 -9.32 13.45
N MET A 137 7.56 -8.68 12.27
CA MET A 137 7.34 -7.25 12.15
C MET A 137 5.85 -6.91 12.27
N ILE A 138 5.54 -5.92 13.10
CA ILE A 138 4.17 -5.41 13.26
C ILE A 138 3.92 -4.39 12.15
N LEU A 139 3.06 -4.71 11.20
CA LEU A 139 2.78 -3.87 10.04
C LEU A 139 1.31 -3.43 10.04
N PRO A 140 1.05 -2.18 9.60
CA PRO A 140 -0.30 -1.67 9.56
C PRO A 140 -1.06 -2.31 8.38
N LEU A 141 -2.28 -2.75 8.67
CA LEU A 141 -3.21 -3.38 7.74
C LEU A 141 -4.49 -2.55 7.71
N VAL A 142 -4.97 -2.24 6.50
CA VAL A 142 -6.29 -1.62 6.31
C VAL A 142 -7.19 -2.55 5.54
N GLU A 143 -8.17 -3.11 6.21
CA GLU A 143 -9.24 -3.90 5.61
C GLU A 143 -10.46 -3.03 5.31
N VAL A 144 -10.99 -3.12 4.09
CA VAL A 144 -12.17 -2.35 3.67
C VAL A 144 -13.10 -3.11 2.75
N VAL A 145 -14.38 -2.78 2.85
CA VAL A 145 -15.43 -3.17 1.91
C VAL A 145 -15.83 -1.98 1.05
N VAL A 146 -15.69 -2.13 -0.27
CA VAL A 146 -15.88 -1.09 -1.28
C VAL A 146 -16.86 -1.55 -2.35
N ARG A 147 -17.55 -0.61 -3.01
CA ARG A 147 -18.55 -0.92 -4.04
C ARG A 147 -17.90 -1.44 -5.33
N GLU A 148 -16.71 -0.94 -5.63
CA GLU A 148 -15.99 -1.24 -6.85
C GLU A 148 -14.53 -1.52 -6.53
N SER A 149 -13.91 -2.47 -7.24
CA SER A 149 -12.48 -2.73 -7.11
C SER A 149 -11.68 -1.42 -7.29
N PRO A 150 -10.78 -1.08 -6.35
CA PRO A 150 -10.05 0.18 -6.38
C PRO A 150 -9.06 0.25 -7.55
N VAL A 151 -8.63 -0.91 -8.04
CA VAL A 151 -7.72 -1.02 -9.18
C VAL A 151 -8.51 -1.60 -10.37
N PRO A 152 -8.44 -0.96 -11.56
CA PRO A 152 -9.05 -1.51 -12.75
C PRO A 152 -8.38 -2.83 -13.10
N VAL A 153 -9.21 -3.85 -13.31
CA VAL A 153 -8.75 -5.17 -13.74
C VAL A 153 -8.28 -5.07 -15.20
N ASP A 154 -7.01 -5.39 -15.46
CA ASP A 154 -6.50 -5.49 -16.82
C ASP A 154 -6.88 -6.84 -17.45
N LEU A 155 -8.11 -6.90 -17.97
CA LEU A 155 -8.66 -8.07 -18.64
C LEU A 155 -7.88 -8.49 -19.89
N ALA A 156 -7.05 -7.60 -20.47
CA ALA A 156 -6.29 -7.90 -21.68
C ALA A 156 -4.99 -8.66 -21.37
N ALA A 157 -4.47 -8.55 -20.16
CA ALA A 157 -3.28 -9.25 -19.68
C ALA A 157 -3.59 -10.62 -19.05
N MET A 158 -4.87 -10.97 -18.89
CA MET A 158 -5.35 -12.20 -18.26
C MET A 158 -5.53 -13.34 -19.27
N GLY A 159 -5.35 -14.58 -18.80
CA GLY A 159 -5.76 -15.76 -19.57
C GLY A 159 -7.28 -15.87 -19.68
N ASP A 160 -7.80 -16.57 -20.68
CA ASP A 160 -9.25 -16.62 -20.95
C ASP A 160 -10.08 -17.11 -19.74
N ALA A 161 -9.59 -18.11 -19.01
CA ALA A 161 -10.24 -18.63 -17.81
C ALA A 161 -10.23 -17.63 -16.63
N GLU A 162 -9.12 -16.93 -16.42
CA GLU A 162 -9.02 -15.88 -15.40
C GLU A 162 -9.93 -14.69 -15.75
N ARG A 163 -10.03 -14.36 -17.04
CA ARG A 163 -10.88 -13.29 -17.54
C ARG A 163 -12.35 -13.59 -17.31
N GLU A 164 -12.78 -14.82 -17.60
CA GLU A 164 -14.16 -15.26 -17.37
C GLU A 164 -14.52 -15.27 -15.88
N MET A 165 -13.61 -15.77 -15.03
CA MET A 165 -13.77 -15.72 -13.58
C MET A 165 -13.84 -14.28 -13.07
N THR A 166 -12.92 -13.42 -13.48
CA THR A 166 -12.91 -12.02 -13.04
C THR A 166 -14.12 -11.24 -13.55
N LEU A 167 -14.65 -11.53 -14.74
CA LEU A 167 -15.88 -10.90 -15.22
C LEU A 167 -17.09 -11.34 -14.40
N ARG A 168 -17.18 -12.62 -14.05
CA ARG A 168 -18.23 -13.15 -13.16
C ARG A 168 -18.15 -12.52 -11.77
N ASP A 169 -16.95 -12.43 -11.22
CA ASP A 169 -16.68 -11.89 -9.90
C ASP A 169 -16.80 -10.36 -9.87
N SER A 170 -16.56 -9.68 -11.00
CA SER A 170 -16.80 -8.23 -11.14
C SER A 170 -18.27 -7.83 -11.10
N ALA A 171 -19.18 -8.80 -11.21
CA ALA A 171 -20.60 -8.59 -10.98
C ALA A 171 -20.98 -8.58 -9.48
N ALA A 172 -20.01 -8.79 -8.57
CA ALA A 172 -20.23 -8.67 -7.15
C ALA A 172 -20.71 -7.24 -6.78
N GLU A 173 -21.66 -7.17 -5.86
CA GLU A 173 -22.22 -5.90 -5.38
C GLU A 173 -21.22 -5.08 -4.55
N SER A 174 -20.21 -5.76 -4.01
CA SER A 174 -19.11 -5.16 -3.26
C SER A 174 -17.84 -6.01 -3.33
N PHE A 175 -16.71 -5.41 -2.99
CA PHE A 175 -15.39 -6.02 -2.88
C PHE A 175 -14.85 -5.79 -1.48
N ARG A 176 -14.41 -6.86 -0.84
CA ARG A 176 -13.62 -6.81 0.38
C ARG A 176 -12.17 -7.02 0.05
N GLY A 177 -11.28 -6.23 0.65
CA GLY A 177 -9.85 -6.44 0.49
C GLY A 177 -9.00 -5.66 1.47
N LEU A 178 -7.70 -5.90 1.37
CA LEU A 178 -6.67 -5.41 2.27
C LEU A 178 -5.71 -4.48 1.55
N PHE A 179 -5.39 -3.35 2.17
CA PHE A 179 -4.14 -2.66 1.92
C PHE A 179 -3.11 -3.15 2.92
N GLU A 180 -2.07 -3.78 2.42
CA GLU A 180 -1.01 -4.38 3.23
C GLU A 180 0.37 -4.00 2.71
N VAL A 181 1.35 -4.00 3.62
CA VAL A 181 2.76 -3.78 3.34
C VAL A 181 3.45 -5.13 3.35
N VAL A 182 4.01 -5.57 2.22
CA VAL A 182 4.60 -6.91 2.09
C VAL A 182 5.92 -6.86 1.34
N PRO A 183 6.84 -7.80 1.60
CA PRO A 183 8.05 -7.93 0.78
C PRO A 183 7.68 -8.34 -0.65
N GLU A 184 8.41 -7.80 -1.64
CA GLU A 184 8.23 -8.12 -3.05
C GLU A 184 8.71 -9.55 -3.34
N GLU A 185 7.79 -10.40 -3.81
CA GLU A 185 8.14 -11.75 -4.28
C GLU A 185 8.87 -11.64 -5.63
N GLY A 186 10.21 -11.64 -5.59
CA GLY A 186 11.08 -11.60 -6.77
C GLY A 186 12.17 -12.68 -6.72
N PRO A 187 12.86 -12.96 -7.85
CA PRO A 187 14.01 -13.85 -7.82
C PRO A 187 15.03 -13.26 -6.86
N LEU A 188 15.24 -13.97 -5.74
CA LEU A 188 16.26 -13.65 -4.76
C LEU A 188 17.63 -13.70 -5.45
N ASP A 189 18.07 -12.61 -6.04
CA ASP A 189 19.49 -12.30 -5.93
C ASP A 189 19.74 -12.18 -4.43
N ALA A 190 20.46 -13.15 -3.86
CA ALA A 190 20.66 -13.27 -2.41
C ALA A 190 21.30 -12.01 -1.77
N ASP A 191 21.85 -11.12 -2.60
CA ASP A 191 22.49 -9.87 -2.23
C ASP A 191 21.63 -8.62 -2.53
N ALA A 192 20.43 -8.77 -3.11
CA ALA A 192 19.53 -7.65 -3.35
C ALA A 192 18.85 -7.23 -2.03
N PRO A 193 18.75 -5.93 -1.73
CA PRO A 193 17.97 -5.47 -0.58
C PRO A 193 16.51 -5.94 -0.73
N GLU A 194 15.91 -6.33 0.39
CA GLU A 194 14.50 -6.70 0.43
C GLU A 194 13.65 -5.49 0.07
N VAL A 195 12.99 -5.55 -1.08
CA VAL A 195 12.13 -4.47 -1.59
C VAL A 195 10.74 -4.67 -1.00
N TRP A 196 10.22 -3.69 -0.27
CA TRP A 196 8.86 -3.76 0.27
C TRP A 196 7.87 -3.01 -0.62
N THR A 197 6.61 -3.45 -0.59
CA THR A 197 5.56 -2.92 -1.46
C THR A 197 4.28 -2.69 -0.68
N ILE A 198 3.52 -1.66 -1.07
CA ILE A 198 2.12 -1.51 -0.65
C ILE A 198 1.28 -2.15 -1.75
N ARG A 199 0.45 -3.13 -1.39
CA ARG A 199 -0.44 -3.82 -2.33
C ARG A 199 -1.88 -3.81 -1.85
N TRP A 200 -2.79 -3.96 -2.81
CA TRP A 200 -4.19 -4.27 -2.59
C TRP A 200 -4.42 -5.77 -2.81
N THR A 201 -4.98 -6.45 -1.81
CA THR A 201 -5.28 -7.88 -1.84
C THR A 201 -6.80 -8.08 -1.71
N PRO A 202 -7.49 -8.37 -2.82
CA PRO A 202 -8.91 -8.71 -2.80
C PRO A 202 -9.13 -10.03 -2.04
N ILE A 203 -9.98 -10.00 -1.01
CA ILE A 203 -10.40 -11.17 -0.23
C ILE A 203 -11.65 -11.79 -0.84
N ASP A 204 -12.65 -10.96 -1.12
CA ASP A 204 -13.96 -11.40 -1.61
C ASP A 204 -14.52 -10.38 -2.62
N PRO A 205 -14.70 -10.76 -3.90
CA PRO A 205 -14.24 -12.01 -4.48
C PRO A 205 -12.70 -12.12 -4.47
N PRO A 206 -12.13 -13.32 -4.28
CA PRO A 206 -10.68 -13.52 -4.25
C PRO A 206 -10.11 -13.30 -5.65
N MET A 207 -9.17 -12.36 -5.75
CA MET A 207 -8.49 -12.03 -7.01
C MET A 207 -6.99 -11.86 -6.77
N ARG A 208 -6.21 -11.79 -7.86
CA ARG A 208 -4.77 -11.60 -7.78
C ARG A 208 -4.42 -10.30 -7.03
N PRO A 209 -3.48 -10.32 -6.06
CA PRO A 209 -2.99 -9.11 -5.41
C PRO A 209 -2.37 -8.13 -6.41
N MET A 210 -2.57 -6.85 -6.17
CA MET A 210 -2.14 -5.77 -7.06
C MET A 210 -1.19 -4.84 -6.33
N THR A 211 0.07 -4.82 -6.78
CA THR A 211 1.08 -3.88 -6.27
C THR A 211 0.71 -2.46 -6.65
N LEU A 212 0.57 -1.59 -5.64
CA LEU A 212 0.28 -0.18 -5.83
C LEU A 212 1.58 0.63 -5.85
N ILE A 213 2.47 0.35 -4.90
CA ILE A 213 3.72 1.09 -4.70
C ILE A 213 4.85 0.09 -4.44
N ARG A 214 6.01 0.30 -5.05
CA ARG A 214 7.22 -0.51 -4.84
C ARG A 214 8.31 0.29 -4.15
N GLY A 215 9.28 -0.40 -3.56
CA GLY A 215 10.44 0.23 -2.92
C GLY A 215 10.04 1.11 -1.75
N VAL A 216 9.12 0.64 -0.91
CA VAL A 216 8.68 1.36 0.28
C VAL A 216 9.58 0.97 1.45
N LYS A 217 9.89 1.90 2.35
CA LYS A 217 10.57 1.56 3.60
C LYS A 217 9.52 1.10 4.62
N PRO A 218 9.48 -0.19 5.03
CA PRO A 218 8.40 -0.70 5.88
C PRO A 218 8.28 0.06 7.21
N GLU A 219 9.41 0.48 7.80
CA GLU A 219 9.47 1.25 9.05
C GLU A 219 8.91 2.67 8.94
N SER A 220 8.72 3.16 7.71
CA SER A 220 8.18 4.50 7.43
C SER A 220 6.68 4.50 7.16
N VAL A 221 6.07 3.32 6.94
CA VAL A 221 4.65 3.22 6.59
C VAL A 221 3.79 3.39 7.83
N MET A 222 2.89 4.35 7.78
CA MET A 222 1.96 4.64 8.86
C MET A 222 0.58 4.91 8.27
N TRP A 223 -0.40 4.17 8.77
CA TRP A 223 -1.81 4.43 8.56
C TRP A 223 -2.39 5.04 9.82
N SER A 224 -3.20 6.08 9.67
CA SER A 224 -4.00 6.62 10.76
C SER A 224 -5.35 7.07 10.25
N VAL A 225 -6.33 7.13 11.15
CA VAL A 225 -7.70 7.52 10.81
C VAL A 225 -8.19 8.66 11.66
N LEU A 226 -9.03 9.49 11.06
CA LEU A 226 -9.73 10.57 11.74
C LEU A 226 -11.15 10.06 12.06
N PRO A 227 -11.45 9.67 13.31
CA PRO A 227 -12.76 9.13 13.66
C PRO A 227 -13.84 10.21 13.59
N LEU A 228 -15.07 9.80 13.29
CA LEU A 228 -16.24 10.70 13.30
C LEU A 228 -16.55 11.20 14.71
N LYS A 229 -16.55 10.30 15.69
CA LYS A 229 -16.70 10.60 17.11
C LYS A 229 -15.33 10.92 17.70
N ARG A 230 -15.01 12.21 17.81
CA ARG A 230 -13.73 12.68 18.36
C ARG A 230 -13.74 12.64 19.88
N ASP A 231 -12.64 12.18 20.48
CA ASP A 231 -12.38 12.42 21.89
C ASP A 231 -12.01 13.91 22.07
N PRO A 232 -12.82 14.71 22.81
CA PRO A 232 -12.52 16.12 23.03
C PRO A 232 -11.24 16.38 23.81
N ASN A 233 -10.68 15.35 24.48
CA ASN A 233 -9.46 15.46 25.27
C ASN A 233 -8.21 14.96 24.53
N ALA A 234 -8.36 14.34 23.36
CA ALA A 234 -7.23 13.86 22.58
C ALA A 234 -6.41 15.03 22.01
N LYS A 235 -5.09 15.00 22.21
CA LYS A 235 -4.16 16.01 21.67
C LYS A 235 -3.97 15.86 20.16
N ASP A 236 -4.00 14.63 19.67
CA ASP A 236 -3.97 14.30 18.25
C ASP A 236 -5.34 13.76 17.85
N PRO A 237 -6.03 14.34 16.86
CA PRO A 237 -7.30 13.82 16.39
C PRO A 237 -7.17 12.53 15.57
N TRP A 238 -5.96 12.13 15.18
CA TRP A 238 -5.71 10.89 14.43
C TRP A 238 -5.49 9.71 15.39
N VAL A 239 -6.04 8.55 15.04
CA VAL A 239 -5.85 7.30 15.79
C VAL A 239 -5.27 6.21 14.90
N ASP A 240 -4.49 5.33 15.50
CA ASP A 240 -3.75 4.28 14.77
C ASP A 240 -4.52 2.95 14.70
N ASN A 241 -5.71 2.88 15.30
CA ASN A 241 -6.58 1.71 15.31
C ASN A 241 -8.05 2.14 15.27
N LEU A 242 -8.85 1.49 14.43
CA LEU A 242 -10.29 1.69 14.36
C LEU A 242 -10.94 0.50 13.67
N ALA A 243 -12.02 -0.02 14.24
CA ALA A 243 -12.90 -0.96 13.57
C ALA A 243 -14.30 -0.35 13.48
N SER A 244 -14.87 -0.37 12.27
CA SER A 244 -16.19 0.18 12.00
C SER A 244 -17.07 -0.89 11.37
N TYR A 245 -18.18 -1.16 12.05
CA TYR A 245 -19.19 -2.16 11.63
C TYR A 245 -20.40 -1.50 10.98
N LEU A 246 -20.74 -0.30 11.46
CA LEU A 246 -21.87 0.51 11.02
C LEU A 246 -21.40 1.77 10.31
N ALA A 247 -22.22 2.26 9.39
CA ALA A 247 -21.99 3.49 8.63
C ALA A 247 -21.65 4.71 9.49
N GLU A 248 -22.32 4.82 10.64
CA GLU A 248 -22.18 5.92 11.59
C GLU A 248 -20.86 5.91 12.36
N ASP A 249 -20.12 4.79 12.30
CA ASP A 249 -18.82 4.64 12.95
C ASP A 249 -17.65 4.70 11.95
N PHE A 250 -17.93 4.99 10.67
CA PHE A 250 -16.88 5.11 9.66
C PHE A 250 -15.99 6.32 9.95
N PRO A 251 -14.68 6.23 9.66
CA PRO A 251 -13.78 7.37 9.81
C PRO A 251 -14.17 8.49 8.83
N MET A 252 -13.90 9.74 9.19
CA MET A 252 -14.05 10.90 8.30
C MET A 252 -12.95 10.91 7.22
N ALA A 253 -11.75 10.50 7.60
CA ALA A 253 -10.61 10.47 6.70
C ALA A 253 -9.61 9.40 7.11
N VAL A 254 -8.85 8.91 6.14
CA VAL A 254 -7.73 7.99 6.34
C VAL A 254 -6.47 8.67 5.84
N ARG A 255 -5.39 8.60 6.60
CA ARG A 255 -4.08 9.14 6.27
C ARG A 255 -3.09 8.01 6.05
N LEU A 256 -2.29 8.14 5.00
CA LEU A 256 -1.18 7.24 4.68
C LEU A 256 0.10 8.06 4.56
N VAL A 257 1.08 7.75 5.39
CA VAL A 257 2.43 8.31 5.33
C VAL A 257 3.41 7.19 5.00
N PHE A 258 4.33 7.43 4.08
CA PHE A 258 5.42 6.49 3.78
C PHE A 258 6.60 7.20 3.13
N GLU A 259 7.75 6.54 3.12
CA GLU A 259 8.94 6.93 2.39
C GLU A 259 9.36 5.80 1.44
N THR A 260 9.79 6.17 0.24
CA THR A 260 10.35 5.24 -0.74
C THR A 260 11.87 5.13 -0.60
N GLU A 261 12.46 4.09 -1.18
CA GLU A 261 13.91 3.90 -1.25
C GLU A 261 14.62 5.04 -2.00
N SER A 262 13.94 5.71 -2.94
CA SER A 262 14.46 6.91 -3.61
C SER A 262 14.53 8.14 -2.70
N GLY A 263 13.99 8.06 -1.47
CA GLY A 263 13.89 9.16 -0.51
C GLY A 263 12.67 10.04 -0.72
N THR A 264 11.74 9.65 -1.59
CA THR A 264 10.46 10.38 -1.75
C THR A 264 9.57 10.08 -0.56
N ARG A 265 9.29 11.10 0.27
CA ARG A 265 8.33 11.03 1.37
C ARG A 265 6.96 11.52 0.91
N VAL A 266 5.94 10.75 1.28
CA VAL A 266 4.55 10.96 0.89
C VAL A 266 3.68 11.05 2.14
N ASP A 267 2.73 11.96 2.12
CA ASP A 267 1.72 12.18 3.16
C ASP A 267 0.38 12.45 2.48
N TRP A 268 -0.43 11.40 2.38
CA TRP A 268 -1.73 11.45 1.72
C TRP A 268 -2.85 11.41 2.74
N VAL A 269 -3.89 12.21 2.50
CA VAL A 269 -5.13 12.21 3.27
C VAL A 269 -6.29 11.95 2.30
N PHE A 270 -7.08 10.95 2.63
CA PHE A 270 -8.23 10.49 1.85
C PHE A 270 -9.49 10.74 2.66
N GLU A 271 -10.37 11.60 2.14
CA GLU A 271 -11.71 11.74 2.69
C GLU A 271 -12.52 10.47 2.41
N VAL A 272 -13.19 10.00 3.45
CA VAL A 272 -14.10 8.87 3.36
C VAL A 272 -15.46 9.38 2.93
N ALA A 273 -15.92 8.90 1.78
CA ALA A 273 -17.29 9.11 1.36
C ALA A 273 -18.04 7.80 1.53
N VAL A 274 -19.12 7.86 2.29
CA VAL A 274 -20.02 6.73 2.47
C VAL A 274 -21.05 6.79 1.35
N ALA A 275 -20.99 5.83 0.43
CA ALA A 275 -22.04 5.70 -0.56
C ALA A 275 -23.32 5.21 0.13
N GLU A 276 -24.37 6.04 0.16
CA GLU A 276 -25.71 5.58 0.51
C GLU A 276 -26.17 4.59 -0.58
N GLU A 277 -26.59 3.38 -0.19
CA GLU A 277 -27.24 2.44 -1.10
C GLU A 277 -28.55 3.08 -1.61
N ALA A 278 -28.61 3.29 -2.93
CA ALA A 278 -29.77 3.86 -3.64
C ALA A 278 -30.86 2.81 -3.89
#